data_AF-Q64B81-F1
#
_entry.id   AF-Q64B81-F1
#
_cell.length_a   1.000
_cell.length_b   1.000
_cell.length_c   1.000
_cell.angle_alpha   90.00
_cell.angle_beta   90.00
_cell.angle_gamma   90.00
#
_symmetry.space_group_name_H-M   'P 1'
#
loop_
_entity.id
_entity.type
_entity.pdbx_description
1 polymer ?
#
loop_
_entity_poly.entity_id
_entity_poly.type
_entity_poly.pdbx_seq_one_letter_code
_entity_poly.pdbx_strand_id
1 'polypeptide(L)'
;MRTYLDCIPCFFNQALRAGRIATGDETKLKKLLDEIGRMLRDIPLESSPPETGMLIYEQVRAITGVFDPYTELKRRALRKHWHYIPL
;
A
#
# COMPACT_ATOMS: atom_id res chain seq x y z
N MET A 1 -19.00 1.26 0.70
CA MET A 1 -18.44 -0.06 0.33
C MET A 1 -17.97 -0.73 1.60
N ARG A 2 -18.17 -2.04 1.75
CA ARG A 2 -17.77 -2.82 2.93
C ARG A 2 -16.62 -3.75 2.58
N THR A 3 -15.86 -4.19 3.57
CA THR A 3 -14.83 -5.20 3.41
C THR A 3 -15.49 -6.55 3.15
N TYR A 4 -14.93 -7.31 2.22
CA TYR A 4 -15.36 -8.65 1.86
C TYR A 4 -14.15 -9.56 1.73
N LEU A 5 -14.38 -10.87 1.58
CA LEU A 5 -13.30 -11.86 1.68
C LEU A 5 -12.15 -11.62 0.70
N ASP A 6 -12.43 -11.13 -0.52
CA ASP A 6 -11.37 -10.84 -1.51
C ASP A 6 -10.56 -9.57 -1.19
N CYS A 7 -11.02 -8.73 -0.27
CA CYS A 7 -10.21 -7.63 0.24
C CYS A 7 -8.99 -8.12 1.01
N ILE A 8 -9.09 -9.29 1.65
CA ILE A 8 -8.01 -9.87 2.45
C ILE A 8 -6.75 -10.10 1.59
N PRO A 9 -6.77 -10.90 0.51
CA PRO A 9 -5.60 -11.05 -0.35
C PRO A 9 -5.19 -9.74 -1.03
N CYS A 10 -6.15 -8.83 -1.30
CA CYS A 10 -5.86 -7.51 -1.85
C CYS A 10 -5.00 -6.66 -0.90
N PHE A 11 -5.27 -6.68 0.40
CA PHE A 11 -4.51 -5.96 1.43
C PHE A 11 -3.05 -6.39 1.48
N PHE A 12 -2.78 -7.70 1.47
CA PHE A 12 -1.41 -8.22 1.41
C PHE A 12 -0.71 -7.82 0.11
N ASN A 13 -1.41 -7.89 -1.02
CA ASN A 13 -0.84 -7.48 -2.32
C ASN A 13 -0.52 -5.98 -2.35
N GLN A 14 -1.40 -5.14 -1.78
CA GLN A 14 -1.17 -3.71 -1.66
C GLN A 14 0.05 -3.41 -0.78
N ALA A 15 0.14 -4.04 0.39
CA ALA A 15 1.28 -3.90 1.30
C ALA A 15 2.59 -4.31 0.61
N LEU A 16 2.63 -5.46 -0.05
CA LEU A 16 3.83 -5.96 -0.71
C LEU A 16 4.24 -5.07 -1.89
N ARG A 17 3.29 -4.60 -2.70
CA ARG A 17 3.58 -3.67 -3.81
C ARG A 17 4.16 -2.36 -3.30
N ALA A 18 3.52 -1.74 -2.33
CA ALA A 18 3.98 -0.47 -1.76
C ALA A 18 5.34 -0.64 -1.05
N GLY A 19 5.51 -1.72 -0.30
CA GLY A 19 6.76 -2.08 0.38
C GLY A 19 7.92 -2.25 -0.61
N ARG A 20 7.71 -2.96 -1.72
CA ARG A 20 8.76 -3.15 -2.76
C ARG A 20 9.16 -1.88 -3.48
N ILE A 21 8.25 -0.90 -3.57
CA ILE A 21 8.57 0.42 -4.11
C ILE A 21 9.38 1.22 -3.08
N ALA A 22 9.07 1.05 -1.79
CA ALA A 22 9.75 1.74 -0.69
C ALA A 22 11.14 1.18 -0.38
N THR A 23 11.35 -0.13 -0.50
CA THR A 23 12.59 -0.80 -0.10
C THR A 23 12.81 -2.15 -0.80
N GLY A 24 14.07 -2.53 -0.98
CA GLY A 24 14.49 -3.87 -1.41
C GLY A 24 14.87 -4.81 -0.27
N ASP A 25 14.67 -4.41 0.99
CA ASP A 25 14.99 -5.22 2.16
C ASP A 25 13.87 -6.24 2.45
N GLU A 26 14.08 -7.49 2.03
CA GLU A 26 13.13 -8.60 2.21
C GLU A 26 12.77 -8.85 3.69
N THR A 27 13.66 -8.53 4.65
CA THR A 27 13.36 -8.69 6.08
C THR A 27 12.27 -7.70 6.51
N LYS A 28 12.35 -6.46 6.02
CA LYS A 28 11.31 -5.44 6.24
C LYS A 28 10.01 -5.81 5.53
N LEU A 29 10.08 -6.37 4.32
CA LEU A 29 8.89 -6.83 3.60
C LEU A 29 8.19 -7.96 4.35
N LYS A 30 8.95 -8.95 4.85
CA LYS A 30 8.39 -10.03 5.66
C LYS A 30 7.72 -9.49 6.92
N LYS A 31 8.40 -8.58 7.63
CA LYS A 31 7.85 -7.91 8.82
C LYS A 31 6.55 -7.15 8.51
N LEU A 32 6.50 -6.45 7.37
CA LEU A 32 5.30 -5.75 6.93
C LEU A 32 4.13 -6.72 6.74
N LEU A 33 4.32 -7.85 6.05
CA LEU A 33 3.26 -8.84 5.86
C LEU A 33 2.81 -9.46 7.19
N ASP A 34 3.72 -9.66 8.14
CA ASP A 34 3.38 -10.14 9.48
C ASP A 34 2.48 -9.15 10.24
N GLU A 35 2.76 -7.85 10.17
CA GLU A 35 1.91 -6.83 10.79
C GLU A 35 0.54 -6.72 10.11
N ILE A 36 0.47 -6.83 8.78
CA ILE A 36 -0.83 -6.87 8.07
C ILE A 36 -1.65 -8.09 8.52
N GLY A 37 -1.01 -9.26 8.65
CA GLY A 37 -1.68 -10.46 9.15
C GLY A 37 -2.19 -10.32 10.58
N ARG A 38 -1.47 -9.60 11.45
CA ARG A 38 -1.93 -9.29 12.80
C ARG A 38 -3.14 -8.37 12.81
N MET A 39 -3.07 -7.27 12.04
CA MET A 39 -4.15 -6.30 11.91
C MET A 39 -5.43 -6.92 11.37
N LEU A 40 -5.31 -7.87 10.44
CA LEU A 40 -6.46 -8.52 9.81
C LEU A 40 -7.44 -9.14 10.82
N ARG A 41 -6.94 -9.64 11.95
CA ARG A 41 -7.78 -10.22 13.01
C ARG A 41 -8.76 -9.21 13.59
N ASP A 42 -8.41 -7.92 13.54
CA ASP A 42 -9.13 -6.84 14.19
C ASP A 42 -9.90 -5.96 13.19
N ILE A 43 -9.90 -6.29 11.90
CA ILE A 43 -10.62 -5.53 10.85
C ILE A 43 -12.03 -6.11 10.69
N PRO A 44 -13.09 -5.38 11.08
CA PRO A 44 -14.47 -5.78 10.84
C PRO A 44 -14.79 -5.79 9.34
N LEU A 45 -15.68 -6.70 8.92
CA LEU A 45 -16.16 -6.70 7.54
C LEU A 45 -17.02 -5.46 7.22
N GLU A 46 -17.54 -4.80 8.25
CA GLU A 46 -18.32 -3.56 8.15
C GLU A 46 -17.46 -2.35 7.81
N SER A 47 -16.14 -2.40 8.09
CA SER A 47 -15.19 -1.35 7.75
C SER A 47 -15.02 -1.20 6.25
N SER A 48 -14.70 0.01 5.80
CA SER A 48 -14.48 0.23 4.37
C SER A 48 -13.07 -0.22 3.95
N PRO A 49 -12.92 -0.87 2.78
CA PRO A 49 -11.59 -1.23 2.26
C PRO A 49 -10.63 -0.04 2.13
N PRO A 50 -11.05 1.18 1.76
CA PRO A 50 -10.17 2.34 1.74
C PRO A 50 -9.57 2.69 3.11
N GLU A 51 -10.33 2.59 4.21
CA GLU A 51 -9.81 2.84 5.56
C GLU A 51 -8.70 1.84 5.91
N THR A 52 -8.93 0.55 5.62
CA THR A 52 -7.90 -0.48 5.80
C THR A 52 -6.67 -0.20 4.92
N GLY A 53 -6.91 0.23 3.68
CA GLY A 53 -5.86 0.65 2.75
C GLY A 53 -4.95 1.75 3.32
N MET A 54 -5.53 2.71 4.04
CA MET A 54 -4.75 3.77 4.71
C MET A 54 -3.89 3.23 5.84
N LEU A 55 -4.43 2.35 6.69
CA LEU A 55 -3.67 1.71 7.76
C LEU A 55 -2.48 0.88 7.21
N ILE A 56 -2.65 0.24 6.05
CA ILE A 56 -1.57 -0.47 5.35
C ILE A 56 -0.44 0.50 4.97
N TYR A 57 -0.77 1.68 4.43
CA TYR A 57 0.24 2.67 4.07
C TYR A 57 0.96 3.25 5.29
N GLU A 58 0.27 3.39 6.42
CA GLU A 58 0.90 3.76 7.69
C GLU A 58 1.93 2.71 8.14
N GLN A 59 1.62 1.41 8.02
CA GLN A 59 2.57 0.35 8.32
C GLN A 59 3.77 0.34 7.36
N VAL A 60 3.53 0.55 6.06
CA VAL A 60 4.62 0.71 5.08
C VAL A 60 5.55 1.83 5.52
N ARG A 61 5.02 3.00 5.87
CA ARG A 61 5.82 4.14 6.35
C ARG A 61 6.57 3.80 7.64
N ALA A 62 5.91 3.20 8.63
CA ALA A 62 6.51 2.88 9.92
C ALA A 62 7.68 1.89 9.80
N ILE A 63 7.56 0.89 8.93
CA ILE A 63 8.56 -0.18 8.78
C ILE A 63 9.69 0.23 7.83
N THR A 64 9.36 0.90 6.74
CA THR A 64 10.35 1.25 5.70
C THR A 64 11.02 2.59 5.94
N GLY A 65 10.37 3.50 6.68
CA GLY A 65 10.79 4.89 6.85
C GLY A 65 10.43 5.80 5.68
N VAL A 66 9.81 5.27 4.61
CA VAL A 66 9.46 6.02 3.40
C VAL A 66 8.05 6.59 3.52
N PHE A 67 7.92 7.92 3.43
CA PHE A 67 6.64 8.63 3.62
C PHE A 67 5.62 8.35 2.50
N ASP A 68 6.00 8.58 1.24
CA ASP A 68 5.19 8.24 0.06
C ASP A 68 6.08 7.49 -0.95
N PRO A 69 5.97 6.14 -1.01
CA PRO A 69 6.74 5.31 -1.94
C PRO A 69 6.54 5.71 -3.41
N TYR A 70 5.39 6.29 -3.76
CA TYR A 70 5.01 6.58 -5.14
C TYR A 70 5.46 7.96 -5.64
N THR A 71 6.12 8.77 -4.82
CA THR A 71 6.52 10.16 -5.18
C THR A 71 7.24 10.23 -6.54
N GLU A 72 8.27 9.41 -6.75
CA GLU A 72 9.05 9.42 -8.00
C GLU A 72 8.28 8.80 -9.18
N LEU A 73 7.45 7.79 -8.92
CA LEU A 73 6.58 7.18 -9.94
C LEU A 73 5.55 8.19 -10.45
N LYS A 74 4.90 8.93 -9.53
CA LYS A 74 3.96 10.02 -9.86
C LYS A 74 4.65 11.11 -10.69
N ARG A 75 5.83 11.57 -10.28
CA ARG A 75 6.63 12.55 -11.04
C ARG A 75 6.94 12.07 -12.45
N ARG A 76 7.35 10.81 -12.60
CA ARG A 76 7.65 10.22 -13.93
C ARG A 76 6.39 10.09 -14.79
N ALA A 77 5.26 9.70 -14.22
CA ALA A 77 3.98 9.59 -14.92
C ALA A 77 3.50 10.95 -15.44
N LEU A 78 3.57 12.00 -14.61
CA LEU A 78 3.22 13.37 -15.00
C LEU A 78 4.08 13.88 -16.16
N ARG A 79 5.41 13.65 -16.10
CA ARG A 79 6.33 14.01 -17.21
C ARG A 79 5.95 13.33 -18.52
N LYS A 80 5.56 12.05 -18.49
CA LYS A 80 5.14 11.31 -19.69
C LYS A 80 3.79 11.80 -20.24
N HIS A 81 2.83 12.09 -19.36
CA HIS A 81 1.49 12.52 -19.77
C HIS A 81 1.44 13.93 -20.35
N TRP A 82 2.37 14.82 -19.97
CA TRP A 82 2.44 16.17 -20.55
C TRP A 82 2.60 16.17 -22.09
N HIS A 83 3.11 15.08 -22.67
CA HIS A 83 3.23 14.91 -24.12
C HIS A 83 1.89 14.64 -24.83
N TYR A 84 0.84 14.26 -24.09
CA TYR A 84 -0.43 13.80 -24.66
C TYR A 84 -1.62 14.72 -24.34
N ILE A 85 -1.40 15.86 -23.69
CA ILE A 85 -2.46 16.86 -23.43
C ILE A 85 -2.40 17.88 -24.57
N PRO A 86 -3.36 17.87 -25.52
CA PRO A 86 -3.48 18.94 -26.50
C PRO A 86 -3.86 20.24 -25.77
N LEU A 87 -3.08 21.30 -26.02
CA LEU A 87 -3.39 22.67 -25.59
C LEU A 87 -4.54 23.25 -26.43
#